data_AF-A0A624UBK0-F1
#
_entry.id   AF-A0A624UBK0-F1
#
_cell.length_a   1.000
_cell.length_b   1.000
_cell.length_c   1.000
_cell.angle_alpha   90.00
_cell.angle_beta   90.00
_cell.angle_gamma   90.00
#
_symmetry.space_group_name_H-M   'P 1'
#
loop_
_entity.id
_entity.type
_entity.pdbx_description
1 polymer ?
#
loop_
_entity_poly.entity_id
_entity_poly.type
_entity_poly.pdbx_seq_one_letter_code
_entity_poly.pdbx_strand_id
1 'polypeptide(L)'
;MNVRNLCTKNSGSVTVEFAFALLFLLVFMFFMVDLVVKQALVGKLDRVSYSVAGVLRERTQLYHSRELLNQNDVQEALELSRRMLKDMNSSADLSQMGIQVEELHFVQPYDLKYDTMTIKYNHSFSAGNVA
;
A
#
# COMPACT_ATOMS: atom_id res chain seq x y z
N MET A 1 -18.46 -52.69 50.98
CA MET A 1 -18.44 -52.30 49.55
C MET A 1 -17.76 -50.93 49.46
N ASN A 2 -16.56 -50.85 48.90
CA ASN A 2 -15.78 -49.62 48.83
C ASN A 2 -15.72 -49.16 47.36
N VAL A 3 -16.56 -48.19 47.01
CA VAL A 3 -16.60 -47.60 45.66
C VAL A 3 -15.35 -46.72 45.50
N ARG A 4 -14.34 -47.26 44.82
CA ARG A 4 -13.14 -46.51 44.46
C ARG A 4 -13.53 -45.36 43.54
N ASN A 5 -13.31 -44.16 44.05
CA ASN A 5 -13.57 -42.88 43.39
C ASN A 5 -12.73 -42.80 42.09
N LEU A 6 -13.38 -43.02 40.94
CA LEU A 6 -12.81 -42.88 39.60
C LEU A 6 -12.84 -41.42 39.12
N CYS A 7 -12.68 -40.46 40.03
CA CYS A 7 -12.31 -39.10 39.66
C CYS A 7 -10.82 -39.11 39.25
N THR A 8 -10.57 -39.71 38.09
CA THR A 8 -9.27 -39.80 37.44
C THR A 8 -8.74 -38.38 37.27
N LYS A 9 -7.57 -38.16 37.85
CA LYS A 9 -6.77 -36.94 37.88
C LYS A 9 -6.31 -36.52 36.47
N ASN A 10 -7.25 -36.17 35.58
CA ASN A 10 -6.98 -35.75 34.22
C ASN A 10 -6.72 -34.23 34.08
N SER A 11 -6.85 -33.48 35.18
CA SER A 11 -6.63 -32.03 35.22
C SER A 11 -5.25 -31.63 34.71
N GLY A 12 -4.21 -32.46 34.95
CA GLY A 12 -2.86 -32.20 34.46
C GLY A 12 -2.70 -32.33 32.94
N SER A 13 -3.42 -33.27 32.31
CA SER A 13 -3.39 -33.43 30.84
C SER A 13 -4.02 -32.22 30.15
N VAL A 14 -5.16 -31.77 30.67
CA VAL A 14 -5.89 -30.60 30.16
C VAL A 14 -5.05 -29.32 30.31
N THR A 15 -4.30 -29.17 31.41
CA THR A 15 -3.41 -28.01 31.60
C THR A 15 -2.28 -27.98 30.57
N VAL A 16 -1.69 -29.13 30.23
CA VAL A 16 -0.61 -29.20 29.23
C VAL A 16 -1.15 -28.85 27.83
N GLU A 17 -2.29 -29.42 27.44
CA GLU A 17 -2.94 -29.11 26.16
C GLU A 17 -3.31 -27.62 26.05
N PHE A 18 -3.84 -27.05 27.13
CA PHE A 18 -4.17 -25.62 27.18
C PHE A 18 -2.92 -24.72 27.08
N ALA A 19 -1.81 -25.11 27.70
CA ALA A 19 -0.54 -24.38 27.58
C ALA A 19 -0.02 -24.39 26.14
N PHE A 20 -0.12 -25.52 25.44
CA PHE A 20 0.22 -25.60 24.02
C PHE A 20 -0.73 -24.74 23.16
N ALA A 21 -2.04 -24.79 23.41
CA ALA A 21 -3.00 -23.96 22.68
C ALA A 21 -2.73 -22.46 22.87
N LEU A 22 -2.42 -22.03 24.10
CA LEU A 22 -2.01 -20.66 24.41
C LEU A 22 -0.72 -20.27 23.68
N LEU A 23 0.28 -21.14 23.65
CA LEU A 23 1.52 -20.90 22.92
C LEU A 23 1.24 -20.66 21.44
N PHE A 24 0.44 -21.51 20.80
CA PHE A 24 0.05 -21.33 19.40
C PHE A 24 -0.73 -20.05 19.18
N LEU A 25 -1.65 -19.70 20.09
CA LEU A 25 -2.44 -18.48 20.02
C LEU A 25 -1.56 -17.23 20.11
N LEU A 26 -0.55 -17.22 20.98
CA LEU A 26 0.40 -16.12 21.09
C LEU A 26 1.21 -15.95 19.80
N VAL A 27 1.77 -17.05 19.27
CA VAL A 27 2.51 -17.01 17.99
C VAL A 27 1.63 -16.47 16.87
N PHE A 28 0.38 -16.94 16.80
CA PHE A 28 -0.59 -16.48 15.81
C PHE A 28 -0.92 -14.99 15.97
N MET A 29 -1.06 -14.51 17.20
CA MET A 29 -1.32 -13.10 17.48
C MET A 29 -0.16 -12.22 17.00
N PHE A 30 1.09 -12.57 17.32
CA PHE A 30 2.26 -11.81 16.85
C PHE A 30 2.32 -11.76 15.32
N PHE A 31 2.03 -12.88 14.67
CA PHE A 31 1.96 -12.95 13.21
C PHE A 31 0.84 -12.06 12.64
N MET A 32 -0.34 -12.07 13.25
CA MET A 32 -1.46 -11.22 12.85
C MET A 32 -1.14 -9.74 13.00
N VAL A 33 -0.48 -9.33 14.09
CA VAL A 33 -0.08 -7.93 14.29
C VAL A 33 0.88 -7.48 13.19
N ASP A 34 1.89 -8.29 12.86
CA ASP A 34 2.83 -7.98 11.78
C ASP A 34 2.10 -7.84 10.42
N LEU A 35 1.20 -8.77 10.10
CA LEU A 35 0.38 -8.70 8.89
C LEU A 35 -0.49 -7.44 8.83
N VAL A 36 -1.18 -7.11 9.93
CA VAL A 36 -2.06 -5.94 10.00
C VAL A 36 -1.27 -4.65 9.83
N VAL A 37 -0.09 -4.53 10.45
CA VAL A 37 0.77 -3.36 10.29
C VAL A 37 1.23 -3.21 8.83
N LYS A 38 1.65 -4.30 8.19
CA LYS A 38 2.03 -4.28 6.77
C LYS A 38 0.86 -3.86 5.87
N GLN A 39 -0.32 -4.43 6.09
CA GLN A 39 -1.52 -4.09 5.32
C GLN A 39 -1.94 -2.62 5.53
N ALA A 40 -1.83 -2.11 6.76
CA ALA A 40 -2.12 -0.71 7.05
C ALA A 40 -1.14 0.25 6.35
N LEU A 41 0.15 -0.11 6.27
CA LEU A 41 1.14 0.68 5.54
C LEU A 41 0.87 0.70 4.03
N VAL A 42 0.54 -0.46 3.44
CA VAL A 42 0.14 -0.56 2.03
C VAL A 42 -1.10 0.30 1.76
N GLY A 43 -2.13 0.23 2.61
CA GLY A 43 -3.33 1.04 2.45
C GLY A 43 -3.08 2.54 2.56
N LYS A 44 -2.17 2.98 3.45
CA LYS A 44 -1.74 4.38 3.53
C LYS A 44 -1.02 4.82 2.26
N LEU A 45 -0.13 3.99 1.73
CA LEU A 45 0.62 4.28 0.50
C LEU A 45 -0.31 4.36 -0.71
N ASP A 46 -1.28 3.45 -0.82
CA ASP A 46 -2.28 3.43 -1.88
C ASP A 46 -3.13 4.72 -1.89
N ARG A 47 -3.61 5.13 -0.70
CA ARG A 47 -4.37 6.39 -0.56
C ARG A 47 -3.56 7.61 -1.00
N VAL A 48 -2.28 7.67 -0.64
CA VAL A 48 -1.39 8.76 -1.05
C VAL A 48 -1.13 8.71 -2.55
N SER A 49 -0.89 7.54 -3.12
CA SER A 49 -0.72 7.33 -4.57
C SER A 49 -1.91 7.87 -5.36
N TYR A 50 -3.13 7.44 -5.00
CA TYR A 50 -4.36 7.92 -5.65
C TYR A 50 -4.57 9.43 -5.48
N SER A 51 -4.31 9.98 -4.30
CA SER A 51 -4.46 11.41 -4.05
C SER A 51 -3.50 12.24 -4.90
N VAL A 52 -2.23 11.81 -5.00
CA VAL A 52 -1.19 12.53 -5.73
C VAL A 52 -1.39 12.41 -7.24
N ALA A 53 -1.78 11.23 -7.72
CA ALA A 53 -2.18 11.02 -9.11
C ALA A 53 -3.39 11.90 -9.49
N GLY A 54 -4.37 12.04 -8.59
CA GLY A 54 -5.51 12.93 -8.77
C GLY A 54 -5.10 14.39 -8.91
N VAL A 55 -4.26 14.89 -7.98
CA VAL A 55 -3.72 16.27 -8.04
C VAL A 55 -2.95 16.51 -9.33
N LEU A 56 -2.13 15.53 -9.75
CA LEU A 56 -1.37 15.63 -10.99
C LEU A 56 -2.27 15.69 -12.23
N ARG A 57 -3.32 14.85 -12.25
CA ARG A 57 -4.34 14.85 -13.32
C ARG A 57 -5.15 16.14 -13.37
N GLU A 58 -5.53 16.68 -12.21
CA GLU A 58 -6.24 17.95 -12.14
C GLU A 58 -5.37 19.10 -12.64
N ARG A 59 -4.08 19.11 -12.32
CA ARG A 59 -3.16 20.11 -12.86
C ARG A 59 -3.04 20.02 -14.38
N THR A 60 -2.89 18.84 -14.98
CA THR A 60 -2.84 18.73 -16.45
C THR A 60 -4.15 19.17 -17.12
N GLN A 61 -5.30 18.93 -16.50
CA GLN A 61 -6.61 19.37 -17.02
C GLN A 61 -6.88 20.86 -16.84
N LEU A 62 -6.58 21.43 -15.66
CA LEU A 62 -6.85 22.85 -15.34
C LEU A 62 -5.89 23.80 -16.06
N TYR A 63 -4.65 23.38 -16.36
CA TYR A 63 -3.63 24.26 -16.94
C TYR A 63 -3.59 24.27 -18.48
N HIS A 64 -4.56 23.66 -19.18
CA HIS A 64 -4.94 23.80 -20.60
C HIS A 64 -3.86 24.03 -21.71
N SER A 65 -2.56 23.89 -21.43
CA SER A 65 -1.45 24.21 -22.34
C SER A 65 -0.06 23.72 -21.87
N ARG A 66 0.03 22.98 -20.76
CA ARG A 66 1.23 22.20 -20.43
C ARG A 66 0.89 20.72 -20.53
N GLU A 67 0.87 20.21 -21.76
CA GLU A 67 0.68 18.79 -22.06
C GLU A 67 1.86 17.92 -21.63
N LEU A 68 2.98 18.52 -21.23
CA LEU A 68 4.20 17.82 -20.88
C LEU A 68 4.46 18.00 -19.40
N LEU A 69 4.46 16.89 -18.66
CA LEU A 69 4.98 16.86 -17.30
C LEU A 69 6.46 17.27 -17.31
N ASN A 70 6.89 18.03 -16.30
CA ASN A 70 8.30 18.30 -16.06
C ASN A 70 8.80 17.52 -14.84
N GLN A 71 10.11 17.24 -14.79
CA GLN A 71 10.76 16.61 -13.64
C GLN A 71 10.51 17.38 -12.33
N ASN A 72 10.38 18.71 -12.40
CA ASN A 72 10.06 19.55 -11.24
C ASN A 72 8.66 19.27 -10.67
N ASP A 73 7.68 18.96 -11.52
CA ASP A 73 6.32 18.64 -11.07
C ASP A 73 6.30 17.29 -10.34
N VAL A 74 7.13 16.36 -10.78
CA VAL A 74 7.30 15.03 -10.17
C VAL A 74 8.06 15.12 -8.84
N GLN A 75 9.03 16.04 -8.75
CA GLN A 75 9.70 16.36 -7.49
C GLN A 75 8.74 17.01 -6.47
N GLU A 76 7.87 17.93 -6.92
CA GLU A 76 6.83 18.55 -6.08
C GLU A 76 5.82 17.49 -5.60
N ALA A 77 5.42 16.56 -6.48
CA ALA A 77 4.57 15.42 -6.16
C ALA A 77 5.22 14.49 -5.11
N LEU A 78 6.53 14.24 -5.20
CA LEU A 78 7.30 13.48 -4.21
C LEU A 78 7.30 14.17 -2.84
N GLU A 79 7.53 15.48 -2.80
CA GLU A 79 7.47 16.25 -1.56
C GLU A 79 6.08 16.26 -0.94
N LEU A 80 5.03 16.43 -1.76
CA LEU A 80 3.64 16.37 -1.31
C LEU A 80 3.31 15.00 -0.70
N SER A 81 3.72 13.94 -1.38
CA SER A 81 3.50 12.57 -0.92
C SER A 81 4.22 12.29 0.41
N ARG A 82 5.46 12.77 0.57
CA ARG A 82 6.20 12.69 1.84
C ARG A 82 5.49 13.43 2.96
N ARG A 83 4.94 14.61 2.70
CA ARG A 83 4.18 15.38 3.70
C ARG A 83 2.91 14.62 4.11
N MET A 84 2.14 14.09 3.16
CA MET A 84 0.94 13.30 3.46
C MET A 84 1.26 12.04 4.28
N LEU A 85 2.32 11.32 3.92
CA LEU A 85 2.73 10.13 4.67
C LEU A 85 3.26 10.46 6.06
N LYS A 86 4.00 11.56 6.22
CA LYS A 86 4.47 12.04 7.52
C LYS A 86 3.32 12.45 8.43
N ASP A 87 2.25 13.01 7.87
CA ASP A 87 1.03 13.35 8.61
C ASP A 87 0.28 12.08 9.05
N MET A 88 0.21 11.05 8.19
CA MET A 88 -0.40 9.76 8.53
C MET A 88 0.46 8.88 9.46
N ASN A 89 1.77 9.05 9.45
CA ASN A 89 2.73 8.30 10.25
C ASN A 89 3.97 9.15 10.55
N SER A 90 3.95 9.83 11.69
CA SER A 90 5.00 10.77 12.09
C SER A 90 6.37 10.12 12.35
N SER A 91 6.40 8.80 12.55
CA SER A 91 7.62 8.02 12.83
C SER A 91 8.14 7.25 11.62
N ALA A 92 7.54 7.41 10.43
CA ALA A 92 7.99 6.72 9.23
C ALA A 92 9.31 7.30 8.71
N ASP A 93 10.29 6.43 8.45
CA ASP A 93 11.47 6.80 7.68
C ASP A 93 11.11 6.83 6.19
N LEU A 94 11.03 8.05 5.65
CA LEU A 94 10.67 8.32 4.25
C LEU A 94 11.91 8.52 3.36
N SER A 95 13.10 8.27 3.88
CA SER A 95 14.37 8.51 3.16
C SER A 95 14.51 7.63 1.93
N GLN A 96 13.90 6.44 1.96
CA GLN A 96 13.91 5.48 0.85
C GLN A 96 12.68 5.59 -0.07
N MET A 97 11.80 6.56 0.17
CA MET A 97 10.61 6.74 -0.67
C MET A 97 11.00 7.26 -2.06
N GLY A 98 10.55 6.55 -3.09
CA GLY A 98 10.57 6.96 -4.48
C GLY A 98 9.16 7.00 -5.07
N ILE A 99 9.00 7.75 -6.16
CA ILE A 99 7.79 7.77 -6.97
C ILE A 99 8.19 7.59 -8.43
N GLN A 100 7.42 6.78 -9.13
CA GLN A 100 7.45 6.65 -10.58
C GLN A 100 6.10 7.13 -11.13
N VAL A 101 6.14 8.05 -12.09
CA VAL A 101 4.97 8.58 -12.76
C VAL A 101 5.07 8.20 -14.23
N GLU A 102 4.03 7.57 -14.76
CA GLU A 102 3.93 7.22 -16.17
C GLU A 102 2.83 8.05 -16.83
N GLU A 103 3.20 8.76 -17.88
CA GLU A 103 2.30 9.57 -18.69
C GLU A 103 1.99 8.84 -20.00
N LEU A 104 0.71 8.55 -20.22
CA LEU A 104 0.20 7.86 -21.41
C LEU A 104 -0.70 8.82 -22.22
N HIS A 105 -0.27 9.14 -23.43
CA HIS A 105 -1.05 9.94 -24.38
C HIS A 105 -1.68 9.04 -25.45
N PHE A 106 -2.99 9.16 -25.64
CA PHE A 106 -3.75 8.41 -26.65
C PHE A 106 -4.19 9.33 -27.79
N VAL A 107 -4.10 8.86 -29.03
CA VAL A 107 -4.71 9.54 -30.18
C VAL A 107 -6.08 8.94 -30.44
N GLN A 108 -7.11 9.77 -30.60
CA GLN A 108 -8.37 9.29 -31.18
C GLN A 108 -8.13 8.97 -32.67
N PRO A 109 -8.49 7.76 -33.14
CA PRO A 109 -8.42 7.47 -34.55
C PRO A 109 -9.41 8.39 -35.29
N TYR A 110 -8.95 9.04 -36.36
CA TYR A 110 -9.77 9.91 -37.22
C TYR A 110 -10.88 9.15 -37.99
N ASP A 111 -10.85 7.82 -37.95
CA ASP A 111 -11.77 6.93 -38.67
C ASP A 111 -12.62 6.12 -37.67
N LEU A 112 -13.94 6.21 -37.77
CA LEU A 112 -14.95 5.53 -36.94
C LEU A 112 -14.92 3.99 -37.10
N LYS A 113 -14.04 3.46 -37.95
CA LYS A 113 -13.94 2.04 -38.29
C LYS A 113 -13.11 1.22 -37.31
N TYR A 114 -12.33 1.87 -36.44
CA TYR A 114 -11.48 1.20 -35.46
C TYR A 114 -11.78 1.73 -34.04
N ASP A 115 -12.20 0.83 -33.14
CA ASP A 115 -12.54 1.13 -31.74
C ASP A 115 -11.30 1.14 -30.81
N THR A 116 -10.11 0.90 -31.37
CA THR A 116 -8.88 0.77 -30.59
C THR A 116 -8.07 2.06 -30.62
N MET A 117 -7.95 2.71 -29.45
CA MET A 117 -7.08 3.87 -29.26
C MET A 117 -5.62 3.44 -29.32
N THR A 118 -4.80 4.12 -30.13
CA THR A 118 -3.36 3.86 -30.23
C THR A 118 -2.57 4.82 -29.32
N ILE A 119 -1.58 4.29 -28.60
CA ILE A 119 -0.68 5.09 -27.75
C ILE A 119 0.22 5.94 -28.65
N LYS A 120 0.24 7.26 -28.42
CA LYS A 120 1.05 8.23 -29.17
C LYS A 120 2.46 8.33 -28.60
N TYR A 121 2.55 8.51 -27.27
CA TYR A 121 3.80 8.69 -26.53
C TYR A 121 3.65 8.13 -25.11
N ASN A 122 4.76 7.61 -24.57
CA ASN A 122 4.91 7.22 -23.17
C ASN A 122 6.11 7.98 -22.61
N HIS A 123 5.91 8.69 -21.49
CA HIS A 123 7.00 9.29 -20.74
C HIS A 123 6.96 8.79 -19.29
N SER A 124 8.07 8.21 -18.83
CA SER A 124 8.24 7.80 -17.44
C SER A 124 9.13 8.82 -16.71
N PHE A 125 8.66 9.32 -15.58
CA PHE A 125 9.43 10.15 -14.68
C PHE A 125 9.65 9.42 -13.36
N SER A 126 10.83 9.55 -12.79
CA SER A 126 11.16 8.95 -11.50
C SER A 126 11.79 10.01 -10.60
N ALA A 127 11.39 10.03 -9.34
CA ALA A 127 11.97 10.92 -8.33
C ALA A 127 12.15 10.18 -7.01
N GLY A 128 13.31 10.37 -6.36
CA GLY A 128 13.68 9.66 -5.13
C GLY A 128 14.42 8.35 -5.39
N ASN A 129 14.43 7.47 -4.39
CA ASN A 129 15.14 6.18 -4.49
C ASN A 129 14.23 5.18 -5.22
N VAL A 130 14.32 5.17 -6.55
CA VAL A 130 13.64 4.20 -7.42
C VAL A 130 14.71 3.22 -7.87
N ALA A 131 14.75 2.05 -7.24
CA ALA A 131 15.68 0.96 -7.54
C ALA A 131 14.96 -0.12 -8.36
#